data_AF-A0A662JH43-F1
#
_entry.id   AF-A0A662JH43-F1
#
_cell.length_a   1.000
_cell.length_b   1.000
_cell.length_c   1.000
_cell.angle_alpha   90.00
_cell.angle_beta   90.00
_cell.angle_gamma   90.00
#
_symmetry.space_group_name_H-M   'P 1'
#
loop_
_entity.id
_entity.type
_entity.pdbx_description
1 polymer ?
#
loop_
_entity_poly.entity_id
_entity_poly.type
_entity_poly.pdbx_seq_one_letter_code
_entity_poly.pdbx_strand_id
1 'polypeptide(L)'
;MVGFLEYSKWLKHFREIGSDRKKVYSTLLPRRFEKVKPLLDVVKIRFNVSEVQVLLEGLKPLLVIVDDKLYNEVEYPRKVKESRIKERHRRKLVLIADNIANYFRILYNNNPRRFREELERFEK
;
A
#
# COMPACT_ATOMS: atom_id res chain seq x y z
N MET A 1 -4.37 0.54 -24.72
CA MET A 1 -3.56 1.00 -23.57
C MET A 1 -4.17 0.36 -22.32
N VAL A 2 -3.50 -0.62 -21.71
CA VAL A 2 -4.00 -1.33 -20.52
C VAL A 2 -3.82 -0.41 -19.32
N GLY A 3 -4.91 0.11 -18.76
CA GLY A 3 -4.87 1.17 -17.74
C GLY A 3 -4.65 0.66 -16.31
N PHE A 4 -4.28 1.55 -15.38
CA PHE A 4 -4.13 1.26 -13.94
C PHE A 4 -5.33 0.51 -13.33
N LEU A 5 -6.55 0.86 -13.73
CA LEU A 5 -7.77 0.20 -13.27
C LEU A 5 -7.85 -1.26 -13.69
N GLU A 6 -7.26 -1.64 -14.82
CA GLU A 6 -7.25 -3.00 -15.33
C GLU A 6 -6.26 -3.88 -14.57
N TYR A 7 -5.03 -3.40 -14.38
CA TYR A 7 -4.01 -4.09 -13.59
C TYR A 7 -4.37 -4.20 -12.10
N SER A 8 -5.30 -3.38 -11.60
CA SER A 8 -5.76 -3.37 -10.21
C SER A 8 -7.13 -4.06 -9.99
N LYS A 9 -7.73 -4.67 -11.03
CA LYS A 9 -9.03 -5.38 -10.93
C LYS A 9 -9.02 -6.49 -9.90
N TRP A 10 -7.91 -7.21 -9.78
CA TRP A 10 -7.76 -8.36 -8.89
C TRP A 10 -7.74 -8.01 -7.40
N LEU A 11 -7.46 -6.74 -7.06
CA LEU A 11 -7.36 -6.31 -5.67
C LEU A 11 -8.71 -6.41 -4.99
N LYS A 12 -8.71 -7.16 -3.90
CA LYS A 12 -9.79 -7.23 -2.91
C LYS A 12 -9.30 -6.66 -1.60
N HIS A 13 -10.20 -6.20 -0.75
CA HIS A 13 -9.77 -5.74 0.57
C HIS A 13 -9.31 -6.94 1.39
N PHE A 14 -8.16 -6.83 2.04
CA PHE A 14 -7.62 -7.94 2.83
C PHE A 14 -8.61 -8.43 3.90
N ARG A 15 -9.47 -7.53 4.41
CA ARG A 15 -10.53 -7.84 5.39
C ARG A 15 -11.70 -8.65 4.80
N GLU A 16 -11.98 -8.53 3.51
CA GLU A 16 -13.06 -9.27 2.82
C GLU A 16 -12.65 -10.71 2.45
N ILE A 17 -11.37 -11.03 2.56
CA ILE A 17 -10.84 -12.35 2.23
C ILE A 17 -10.98 -13.25 3.44
N GLY A 18 -11.72 -14.35 3.30
CA GLY A 18 -11.82 -15.40 4.33
C GLY A 18 -10.44 -15.91 4.76
N SER A 19 -10.30 -16.24 6.04
CA SER A 19 -9.04 -16.65 6.71
C SER A 19 -8.20 -17.65 5.91
N ASP A 20 -8.85 -18.70 5.45
CA ASP A 20 -8.40 -19.83 4.66
C ASP A 20 -7.82 -19.40 3.30
N ARG A 21 -8.32 -18.29 2.73
CA ARG A 21 -7.84 -17.72 1.46
C ARG A 21 -6.79 -16.63 1.64
N LYS A 22 -6.60 -16.07 2.85
CA LYS A 22 -5.61 -15.01 3.10
C LYS A 22 -4.19 -15.47 2.82
N LYS A 23 -3.85 -16.72 3.14
CA LYS A 23 -2.53 -17.29 2.86
C LYS A 23 -2.24 -17.33 1.36
N VAL A 24 -3.19 -17.85 0.57
CA VAL A 24 -3.06 -17.93 -0.89
C VAL A 24 -2.99 -16.53 -1.49
N TYR A 25 -3.87 -15.62 -1.05
CA TYR A 25 -3.87 -14.24 -1.53
C TYR A 25 -2.56 -13.52 -1.25
N SER A 26 -2.03 -13.64 -0.03
CA SER A 26 -0.73 -13.08 0.35
C SER A 26 0.41 -13.66 -0.48
N THR A 27 0.36 -14.97 -0.76
CA THR A 27 1.37 -15.64 -1.60
C THR A 27 1.36 -15.12 -3.04
N LEU A 28 0.18 -14.79 -3.57
CA LEU A 28 0.02 -14.27 -4.93
C LEU A 28 0.26 -12.75 -5.03
N LEU A 29 0.23 -12.03 -3.91
CA LEU A 29 0.34 -10.57 -3.87
C LEU A 29 1.61 -10.05 -4.56
N PRO A 30 2.83 -10.53 -4.25
CA PRO A 30 4.06 -10.05 -4.90
C PRO A 30 3.99 -10.11 -6.41
N ARG A 31 3.68 -11.29 -6.96
CA ARG A 31 3.61 -11.51 -8.41
C ARG A 31 2.59 -10.59 -9.09
N ARG A 32 1.49 -10.27 -8.42
CA ARG A 32 0.46 -9.39 -8.98
C ARG A 32 0.83 -7.91 -8.81
N PHE A 33 1.49 -7.55 -7.71
CA PHE A 33 1.98 -6.21 -7.47
C PHE A 33 3.05 -5.80 -8.48
N GLU A 34 3.90 -6.72 -8.93
CA GLU A 34 4.87 -6.47 -10.02
C GLU A 34 4.24 -5.90 -11.30
N LYS A 35 2.97 -6.19 -11.57
CA LYS A 35 2.26 -5.63 -12.74
C LYS A 35 1.78 -4.21 -12.51
N VAL A 36 1.60 -3.81 -11.25
CA VAL A 36 1.10 -2.49 -10.84
C VAL A 36 2.26 -1.56 -10.50
N LYS A 37 3.35 -2.08 -9.93
CA LYS A 37 4.55 -1.32 -9.52
C LYS A 37 5.08 -0.38 -10.60
N PRO A 38 5.17 -0.75 -11.90
CA PRO A 38 5.64 0.16 -12.95
C PRO A 38 4.75 1.39 -13.16
N LEU A 39 3.49 1.34 -12.73
CA LEU A 39 2.53 2.44 -12.81
C LEU A 39 2.58 3.38 -11.59
N LEU A 40 3.46 3.09 -10.63
CA LEU A 40 3.69 3.89 -9.44
C LEU A 40 5.06 4.55 -9.53
N ASP A 41 5.11 5.85 -9.24
CA ASP A 41 6.38 6.58 -9.27
C ASP A 41 7.27 6.18 -8.10
N VAL A 42 6.69 6.07 -6.91
CA VAL A 42 7.39 5.76 -5.66
C VAL A 42 6.65 4.68 -4.88
N VAL A 43 7.38 3.75 -4.30
CA VAL A 43 6.87 2.75 -3.37
C VAL A 43 7.84 2.63 -2.20
N LYS A 44 7.42 3.04 -1.00
CA LYS A 44 8.22 2.94 0.23
C LYS A 44 7.39 2.32 1.34
N ILE A 45 8.01 1.43 2.11
CA ILE A 45 7.36 0.73 3.22
C ILE A 45 8.09 1.14 4.50
N ARG A 46 7.37 1.81 5.40
CA ARG A 46 7.91 2.36 6.64
C ARG A 46 7.07 1.86 7.82
N PHE A 47 7.71 1.76 8.99
CA PHE A 47 7.10 1.17 10.19
C PHE A 47 6.83 2.20 11.28
N ASN A 48 7.27 3.44 11.08
CA ASN A 48 6.98 4.56 11.96
C ASN A 48 6.53 5.77 11.14
N VAL A 49 5.75 6.64 11.80
CA VAL A 49 5.19 7.82 11.16
C VAL A 49 6.25 8.88 10.87
N SER A 50 7.30 8.97 11.68
CA SER A 50 8.39 9.93 11.47
C SER A 50 9.12 9.72 10.12
N GLU A 51 9.37 8.47 9.72
CA GLU A 51 9.93 8.16 8.40
C GLU A 51 8.97 8.53 7.26
N VAL A 52 7.66 8.38 7.48
CA VAL A 52 6.64 8.82 6.51
C VAL A 52 6.68 10.34 6.36
N GLN A 53 6.83 11.08 7.45
CA GLN A 53 6.93 12.55 7.42
C GLN A 53 8.15 13.02 6.60
N VAL A 54 9.32 12.43 6.83
CA VAL A 54 10.53 12.73 6.04
C VAL A 54 10.30 12.49 4.54
N LEU A 55 9.60 11.41 4.18
CA LEU A 55 9.25 11.13 2.78
C LEU A 55 8.30 12.18 2.20
N LEU A 56 7.28 12.61 2.96
CA LEU A 56 6.32 13.61 2.51
C LEU A 56 6.97 15.00 2.31
N GLU A 57 7.89 15.38 3.18
CA GLU A 57 8.67 16.62 3.06
C GLU A 57 9.56 16.64 1.82
N GLY A 58 10.17 15.50 1.49
CA GLY A 58 11.01 15.33 0.30
C GLY A 58 10.21 15.29 -1.00
N LEU A 59 9.12 14.51 -1.03
CA LEU A 59 8.31 14.30 -2.24
C LEU A 59 7.37 15.47 -2.56
N LYS A 60 6.94 16.20 -1.53
CA LYS A 60 5.99 17.32 -1.63
C LYS A 60 4.75 17.01 -2.49
N PRO A 61 3.99 15.93 -2.18
CA PRO A 61 2.85 15.53 -2.99
C PRO A 61 1.72 16.57 -2.98
N LEU A 62 0.97 16.68 -4.09
CA LEU A 62 -0.15 17.60 -4.18
C LEU A 62 -1.28 17.30 -3.16
N LEU A 63 -1.50 16.01 -2.88
CA LEU A 63 -2.53 15.49 -1.98
C LEU A 63 -2.01 14.21 -1.31
N VAL A 64 -2.23 14.11 -0.01
CA VAL A 64 -1.96 12.90 0.77
C VAL A 64 -3.29 12.27 1.18
N ILE A 65 -3.46 10.98 0.89
CA ILE A 65 -4.60 10.19 1.37
C ILE A 65 -4.08 9.31 2.51
N VAL A 66 -4.67 9.44 3.69
CA VAL A 66 -4.21 8.76 4.90
C VAL A 66 -5.31 7.86 5.45
N ASP A 67 -4.93 6.67 5.93
CA ASP A 67 -5.81 5.79 6.71
C ASP A 67 -6.44 6.58 7.86
N ASP A 68 -7.74 6.39 8.09
CA ASP A 68 -8.50 7.14 9.09
C ASP A 68 -7.87 7.10 10.49
N LYS A 69 -7.19 6.01 10.84
CA LYS A 69 -6.53 5.81 12.14
C LYS A 69 -5.22 6.59 12.27
N LEU A 70 -4.46 6.70 11.18
CA LEU A 70 -3.17 7.40 11.15
C LEU A 70 -3.31 8.89 10.80
N TYR A 71 -4.52 9.33 10.44
CA TYR A 71 -4.77 10.68 9.94
C TYR A 71 -4.22 11.78 10.86
N ASN A 72 -4.35 11.63 12.18
CA ASN A 72 -3.91 12.65 13.14
C ASN A 72 -2.39 12.65 13.33
N GLU A 73 -1.71 11.53 13.06
CA GLU A 73 -0.27 11.37 13.27
C GLU A 73 0.55 11.88 12.07
N VAL A 74 -0.02 11.85 10.86
CA VAL A 74 0.65 12.32 9.64
C VAL A 74 0.40 13.81 9.44
N GLU A 75 1.39 14.68 9.62
CA GLU A 75 1.24 16.13 9.42
C GLU A 75 1.57 16.53 7.98
N TYR A 76 0.56 16.95 7.22
CA TYR A 76 0.74 17.50 5.88
C TYR A 76 -0.38 18.50 5.55
N PRO A 77 -0.11 19.66 4.94
CA PRO A 77 -1.12 20.70 4.72
C PRO A 77 -2.31 20.25 3.87
N ARG A 78 -2.05 19.39 2.86
CA ARG A 78 -3.05 18.89 1.93
C ARG A 78 -3.27 17.39 2.13
N LYS A 79 -3.85 17.00 3.28
CA LYS A 79 -4.20 15.60 3.58
C LYS A 79 -5.71 15.38 3.70
N VAL A 80 -6.17 14.19 3.36
CA VAL A 80 -7.56 13.74 3.51
C VAL A 80 -7.63 12.32 4.06
N LYS A 81 -8.70 12.03 4.80
CA LYS A 81 -9.00 10.66 5.27
C LYS A 81 -9.39 9.76 4.10
N GLU A 82 -8.95 8.51 4.12
CA GLU A 82 -9.32 7.51 3.10
C GLU A 82 -10.83 7.30 3.00
N SER A 83 -11.56 7.36 4.13
CA SER A 83 -13.03 7.26 4.16
C SER A 83 -13.75 8.33 3.33
N ARG A 84 -13.11 9.48 3.08
CA ARG A 84 -13.67 10.58 2.29
C ARG A 84 -13.44 10.41 0.79
N ILE A 85 -12.63 9.45 0.37
CA ILE A 85 -12.33 9.21 -1.05
C ILE A 85 -13.51 8.52 -1.72
N LYS A 86 -14.03 9.15 -2.78
CA LYS A 86 -15.13 8.62 -3.59
C LYS A 86 -14.65 8.10 -4.94
N GLU A 87 -13.57 8.66 -5.47
CA GLU A 87 -13.07 8.34 -6.79
C GLU A 87 -12.47 6.92 -6.85
N ARG A 88 -12.96 6.12 -7.80
CA ARG A 88 -12.61 4.70 -7.94
C ARG A 88 -11.12 4.44 -8.05
N HIS A 89 -10.39 5.27 -8.79
CA HIS A 89 -8.94 5.10 -8.98
C HIS A 89 -8.16 5.39 -7.68
N ARG A 90 -8.55 6.41 -6.91
CA ARG A 90 -7.94 6.71 -5.61
C ARG A 90 -8.25 5.63 -4.58
N ARG A 91 -9.48 5.10 -4.56
CA ARG A 91 -9.82 3.92 -3.74
C ARG A 91 -8.94 2.71 -4.05
N LYS A 92 -8.57 2.51 -5.33
CA LYS A 92 -7.65 1.43 -5.71
C LYS A 92 -6.22 1.69 -5.20
N LEU A 93 -5.74 2.92 -5.19
CA LEU A 93 -4.44 3.26 -4.58
C LEU A 93 -4.43 2.97 -3.07
N VAL A 94 -5.48 3.41 -2.35
CA VAL A 94 -5.67 3.08 -0.93
C VAL A 94 -5.65 1.56 -0.71
N LEU A 95 -6.40 0.83 -1.55
CA LEU A 95 -6.48 -0.62 -1.47
C LEU A 95 -5.12 -1.31 -1.73
N ILE A 96 -4.29 -0.77 -2.64
CA ILE A 96 -2.93 -1.25 -2.86
C ILE A 96 -2.10 -1.06 -1.59
N ALA A 97 -2.12 0.15 -1.02
CA ALA A 97 -1.38 0.47 0.19
C ALA A 97 -1.77 -0.43 1.37
N ASP A 98 -3.07 -0.64 1.61
CA ASP A 98 -3.58 -1.53 2.68
C ASP A 98 -3.13 -2.99 2.46
N ASN A 99 -3.20 -3.50 1.22
CA ASN A 99 -2.76 -4.86 0.92
C ASN A 99 -1.25 -5.05 1.14
N ILE A 100 -0.43 -4.06 0.74
CA ILE A 100 1.02 -4.08 0.97
C ILE A 100 1.31 -4.04 2.48
N ALA A 101 0.67 -3.14 3.23
CA ALA A 101 0.86 -3.02 4.67
C ALA A 101 0.52 -4.33 5.40
N ASN A 102 -0.61 -4.96 5.07
CA ASN A 102 -0.99 -6.26 5.64
C ASN A 102 0.01 -7.37 5.28
N TYR A 103 0.48 -7.41 4.03
CA TYR A 103 1.46 -8.39 3.58
C TYR A 103 2.79 -8.27 4.34
N PHE A 104 3.34 -7.06 4.44
CA PHE A 104 4.59 -6.83 5.17
C PHE A 104 4.44 -7.07 6.68
N ARG A 105 3.29 -6.75 7.27
CA ARG A 105 2.99 -7.12 8.67
C ARG A 105 3.03 -8.63 8.89
N ILE A 106 2.47 -9.41 7.97
CA ILE A 106 2.50 -10.88 8.04
C ILE A 106 3.92 -11.41 7.85
N LEU A 107 4.69 -10.87 6.89
CA LEU A 107 6.08 -11.28 6.68
C LEU A 107 6.96 -10.96 7.89
N TYR A 108 6.85 -9.75 8.44
CA TYR A 108 7.63 -9.32 9.60
C TYR A 108 7.45 -10.28 10.78
N ASN A 109 6.21 -10.69 11.05
CA ASN A 109 5.90 -11.57 12.16
C ASN A 109 6.32 -13.04 11.95
N ASN A 110 6.37 -13.53 10.71
CA ASN A 110 6.50 -14.96 10.43
C ASN A 110 7.81 -15.36 9.73
N ASN A 111 8.45 -14.45 8.99
CA ASN A 111 9.64 -14.75 8.20
C ASN A 111 10.52 -13.49 7.97
N PRO A 112 11.36 -13.12 8.96
CA PRO A 112 12.21 -11.94 8.89
C PRO A 112 13.24 -11.94 7.75
N ARG A 113 13.67 -13.11 7.27
CA ARG A 113 14.59 -13.21 6.13
C ARG A 113 13.88 -12.80 4.85
N ARG A 114 12.74 -13.44 4.55
CA ARG A 114 11.92 -13.12 3.38
C ARG A 114 11.42 -11.68 3.41
N PHE A 115 11.19 -11.13 4.59
CA PHE A 115 10.84 -9.72 4.75
C PHE A 115 11.84 -8.78 4.08
N ARG A 116 13.15 -8.97 4.29
CA ARG A 116 14.19 -8.10 3.69
C ARG A 116 14.22 -8.22 2.17
N GLU A 117 14.18 -9.46 1.67
CA GLU A 117 14.16 -9.76 0.23
C GLU A 117 12.94 -9.11 -0.47
N GLU A 118 11.76 -9.21 0.14
CA GLU A 118 10.54 -8.61 -0.42
C GLU A 118 10.56 -7.08 -0.28
N LEU A 119 11.19 -6.51 0.76
CA LEU A 119 11.34 -5.07 0.93
C LEU A 119 12.17 -4.48 -0.23
N GLU A 120 13.35 -5.04 -0.49
CA GLU A 120 14.20 -4.65 -1.63
C GLU A 120 13.46 -4.79 -2.96
N ARG A 121 12.68 -5.85 -3.11
CA ARG A 121 11.88 -6.12 -4.31
C ARG A 121 10.76 -5.11 -4.50
N PHE A 122 10.03 -4.73 -3.45
CA PHE A 122 8.85 -3.86 -3.58
C PHE A 122 9.22 -2.39 -3.70
N GLU A 123 10.28 -1.95 -3.03
CA GLU A 123 10.62 -0.54 -3.02
C GLU A 123 11.12 -0.05 -4.39
N LYS A 124 10.78 1.21 -4.67
CA LYS A 124 11.25 2.01 -5.79
C LYS A 124 11.33 3.44 -5.29
#